data_AF-A0A936ATV7-F1
#
_entry.id   AF-A0A936ATV7-F1
#
_cell.length_a   1.000
_cell.length_b   1.000
_cell.length_c   1.000
_cell.angle_alpha   90.00
_cell.angle_beta   90.00
_cell.angle_gamma   90.00
#
_symmetry.space_group_name_H-M   'P 1'
#
loop_
_entity.id
_entity.type
_entity.pdbx_description
1 polymer ?
#
loop_
_entity_poly.entity_id
_entity_poly.type
_entity_poly.pdbx_seq_one_letter_code
_entity_poly.pdbx_strand_id
1 'polypeptide(L)'
;MGTEHGAFSYNNTSNSPIKYYAGKRWLPDDRVTGFGFENPKRKGDRYAVWIETAKGYSRIEFRLTTLAEKARVFEQRVRSRHVRHGLTADSHLKVPGDPGSNQMVSSDNDGLWTAMYVAAECFRYKVTGENEALEFARQGLQAIMRLEEISGISGFHARSIIKIGLDEQPKDGEWHTTADGLWRWKGDTSSDEIVGHYFIYPIYYDLVAGDAEKAQIRAVITRMTDHILNNNYQLIDTDGKRTRWGWWGPDTIWEDPDETGLRALHILAHLRVAYHITGNQRYKSAYDDLINKHRYHLLMRNQKINYPGRVNHSDDELAFLSYYPLLNYEDDPELRKIYIQSLERSWTVERPERIPLWNFIYAAGSGSNEFDKSESIRTLREIPMDTISWTVTNSVRMDIPFDNSQDRFNRKQALIVLPYDELPMMKWNGNPFRLDGGNGGRSEDDGAFYLLPYWMGRYHKLIGE
;
A
#
# COMPACT_ATOMS: atom_id res chain seq x y z
N MET A 1 4.27 -22.68 -25.69
CA MET A 1 5.58 -23.36 -25.65
C MET A 1 5.83 -23.80 -24.22
N GLY A 2 6.25 -25.05 -24.00
CA GLY A 2 6.57 -25.58 -22.67
C GLY A 2 8.07 -25.64 -22.47
N THR A 3 8.53 -25.50 -21.23
CA THR A 3 9.94 -25.57 -20.82
C THR A 3 10.08 -26.40 -19.54
N GLU A 4 11.32 -26.59 -19.07
CA GLU A 4 11.61 -27.17 -17.75
C GLU A 4 11.19 -26.23 -16.58
N HIS A 5 10.84 -24.96 -16.86
CA HIS A 5 10.55 -23.93 -15.86
C HIS A 5 9.15 -23.31 -15.96
N GLY A 6 8.35 -23.69 -16.96
CA GLY A 6 6.96 -23.25 -17.06
C GLY A 6 6.45 -23.30 -18.50
N ALA A 7 5.38 -22.56 -18.77
CA ALA A 7 4.81 -22.40 -20.10
C ALA A 7 4.77 -20.93 -20.54
N PHE A 8 5.06 -20.69 -21.82
CA PHE A 8 4.90 -19.39 -22.45
C PHE A 8 3.75 -19.40 -23.46
N SER A 9 2.91 -18.36 -23.39
CA SER A 9 2.13 -17.92 -24.55
C SER A 9 3.02 -17.04 -25.42
N TYR A 10 3.05 -17.30 -26.72
CA TYR A 10 3.98 -16.67 -27.65
C TYR A 10 3.24 -15.95 -28.77
N ASN A 11 3.65 -14.72 -29.08
CA ASN A 11 3.15 -14.00 -30.25
C ASN A 11 4.04 -14.34 -31.45
N ASN A 12 3.50 -15.12 -32.39
CA ASN A 12 4.23 -15.51 -33.60
C ASN A 12 4.52 -14.32 -34.53
N THR A 13 3.73 -13.24 -34.46
CA THR A 13 3.91 -12.06 -35.33
C THR A 13 5.02 -11.14 -34.84
N SER A 14 5.12 -10.92 -33.53
CA SER A 14 6.19 -10.10 -32.92
C SER A 14 7.39 -10.91 -32.43
N ASN A 15 7.34 -12.24 -32.56
CA ASN A 15 8.34 -13.18 -32.07
C ASN A 15 8.75 -12.90 -30.60
N SER A 16 7.74 -12.69 -29.74
CA SER A 16 7.94 -12.33 -28.34
C SER A 16 6.98 -13.07 -27.40
N PRO A 17 7.40 -13.40 -26.16
CA PRO A 17 6.51 -13.94 -25.16
C PRO A 17 5.43 -12.91 -24.80
N ILE A 18 4.20 -13.38 -24.61
CA ILE A 18 3.04 -12.58 -24.19
C ILE A 18 2.78 -12.77 -22.69
N LYS A 19 2.83 -14.03 -22.24
CA LYS A 19 2.53 -14.45 -20.88
C LYS A 19 3.38 -15.64 -20.48
N TYR A 20 3.76 -15.68 -19.21
CA TYR A 20 4.46 -16.79 -18.58
C TYR A 20 3.59 -17.41 -17.48
N TYR A 21 3.51 -18.73 -17.47
CA TYR A 21 2.77 -19.54 -16.52
C TYR A 21 3.75 -20.45 -15.79
N ALA A 22 3.98 -20.19 -14.51
CA ALA A 22 4.87 -20.97 -13.66
C ALA A 22 4.44 -20.89 -12.18
N GLY A 23 4.95 -21.82 -11.39
CA GLY A 23 4.65 -21.99 -9.99
C GLY A 23 3.23 -22.50 -9.76
N LYS A 24 2.95 -22.80 -8.48
CA LYS A 24 1.66 -23.34 -8.02
C LYS A 24 0.45 -22.42 -8.23
N ARG A 25 0.65 -21.16 -8.62
CA ARG A 25 -0.41 -20.29 -9.12
C ARG A 25 -1.05 -20.85 -10.39
N TRP A 26 -0.23 -21.43 -11.26
CA TRP A 26 -0.66 -21.85 -12.60
C TRP A 26 -0.51 -23.35 -12.83
N LEU A 27 0.56 -23.97 -12.31
CA LEU A 27 0.99 -25.33 -12.63
C LEU A 27 1.25 -26.16 -11.37
N PRO A 28 0.86 -27.45 -11.32
CA PRO A 28 1.23 -28.34 -10.22
C PRO A 28 2.74 -28.68 -10.20
N ASP A 29 3.43 -28.49 -11.32
CA ASP A 29 4.88 -28.62 -11.49
C ASP A 29 5.33 -27.77 -12.69
N ASP A 30 6.52 -27.19 -12.64
CA ASP A 30 6.99 -26.27 -13.69
C ASP A 30 7.51 -26.98 -14.94
N ARG A 31 7.78 -28.28 -14.88
CA ARG A 31 8.24 -29.06 -16.03
C ARG A 31 7.07 -29.41 -16.94
N VAL A 32 6.90 -28.65 -18.00
CA VAL A 32 5.81 -28.83 -18.97
C VAL A 32 6.21 -29.87 -20.02
N THR A 33 5.40 -30.92 -20.15
CA THR A 33 5.66 -32.04 -21.08
C THR A 33 4.71 -32.07 -22.26
N GLY A 34 3.56 -31.41 -22.17
CA GLY A 34 2.54 -31.48 -23.20
C GLY A 34 1.48 -30.39 -23.10
N PHE A 35 0.71 -30.25 -24.18
CA PHE A 35 -0.43 -29.34 -24.26
C PHE A 35 -1.63 -30.05 -24.90
N GLY A 36 -2.82 -29.80 -24.37
CA GLY A 36 -4.09 -30.12 -24.99
C GLY A 36 -4.92 -28.84 -25.18
N PHE A 37 -5.77 -28.83 -26.20
CA PHE A 37 -6.64 -27.68 -26.48
C PHE A 37 -8.09 -28.12 -26.41
N GLU A 38 -8.86 -27.44 -25.56
CA GLU A 38 -10.29 -27.61 -25.43
C GLU A 38 -11.00 -26.53 -26.24
N ASN A 39 -11.86 -26.96 -27.16
CA ASN A 39 -12.63 -26.06 -28.02
C ASN A 39 -13.49 -25.10 -27.19
N PRO A 40 -13.58 -23.83 -27.59
CA PRO A 40 -14.46 -22.87 -26.93
C PRO A 40 -15.92 -23.35 -26.96
N LYS A 41 -16.66 -23.12 -25.86
CA LYS A 41 -18.08 -23.49 -25.77
C LYS A 41 -18.98 -22.60 -26.63
N ARG A 42 -18.56 -21.37 -26.95
CA ARG A 42 -19.28 -20.43 -27.82
C ARG A 42 -18.36 -19.87 -28.90
N LYS A 43 -18.94 -19.57 -30.06
CA LYS A 43 -18.23 -18.94 -31.17
C LYS A 43 -17.71 -17.57 -30.74
N GLY A 44 -16.38 -17.38 -30.77
CA GLY A 44 -15.72 -16.13 -30.36
C GLY A 44 -14.96 -16.22 -29.03
N ASP A 45 -15.18 -17.27 -28.22
CA ASP A 45 -14.39 -17.48 -27.00
C ASP A 45 -12.98 -18.02 -27.33
N ARG A 46 -12.04 -17.83 -26.39
CA ARG A 46 -10.71 -18.42 -26.49
C ARG A 46 -10.75 -19.90 -26.11
N TYR A 47 -9.85 -20.68 -26.73
CA TYR A 47 -9.59 -22.06 -26.31
C TYR A 47 -9.16 -22.10 -24.84
N ALA A 48 -9.62 -23.11 -24.11
CA ALA A 48 -8.97 -23.48 -22.86
C ALA A 48 -7.77 -24.38 -23.19
N VAL A 49 -6.65 -24.16 -22.49
CA VAL A 49 -5.41 -24.89 -22.70
C VAL A 49 -5.20 -25.81 -21.51
N TRP A 50 -5.08 -27.09 -21.78
CA TRP A 50 -4.60 -28.08 -20.83
C TRP A 50 -3.07 -28.11 -20.92
N ILE A 51 -2.40 -27.91 -19.80
CA ILE A 51 -0.94 -27.99 -19.69
C ILE A 51 -0.62 -29.23 -18.87
N GLU A 52 0.08 -30.18 -19.50
CA GLU A 52 0.56 -31.38 -18.83
C GLU A 52 1.94 -31.12 -18.22
N THR A 53 2.10 -31.58 -16.98
CA THR A 53 3.35 -31.51 -16.24
C THR A 53 3.61 -32.85 -15.56
N ALA A 54 4.82 -33.03 -15.03
CA ALA A 54 5.20 -34.28 -14.36
C ALA A 54 4.33 -34.63 -13.13
N LYS A 55 3.60 -33.67 -12.55
CA LYS A 55 2.76 -33.86 -11.35
C LYS A 55 1.25 -33.68 -11.61
N GLY A 56 0.84 -33.59 -12.86
CA GLY A 56 -0.58 -33.54 -13.24
C GLY A 56 -0.87 -32.54 -14.34
N TYR A 57 -2.11 -32.07 -14.38
CA TYR A 57 -2.61 -31.21 -15.44
C TYR A 57 -3.19 -29.92 -14.88
N SER A 58 -2.92 -28.80 -15.55
CA SER A 58 -3.61 -27.54 -15.33
C SER A 58 -4.52 -27.24 -16.51
N ARG A 59 -5.76 -26.80 -16.24
CA ARG A 59 -6.66 -26.26 -17.25
C ARG A 59 -6.71 -24.74 -17.14
N ILE A 60 -6.12 -24.03 -18.10
CA ILE A 60 -6.09 -22.57 -18.16
C ILE A 60 -7.15 -22.08 -19.13
N GLU A 61 -8.05 -21.21 -18.66
CA GLU A 61 -9.03 -20.54 -19.51
C GLU A 61 -9.09 -19.05 -19.20
N PHE A 62 -9.45 -18.26 -20.20
CA PHE A 62 -9.66 -16.83 -20.02
C PHE A 62 -11.14 -16.57 -19.80
N ARG A 63 -11.49 -16.10 -18.61
CA ARG A 63 -12.84 -15.63 -18.29
C ARG A 63 -12.88 -14.11 -18.38
N LEU A 64 -13.85 -13.59 -19.11
CA LEU A 64 -14.16 -12.16 -19.09
C LEU A 64 -14.79 -11.83 -17.72
N THR A 65 -14.33 -10.74 -17.12
CA THR A 65 -14.80 -10.21 -15.84
C THR A 65 -14.57 -8.71 -15.81
N THR A 66 -15.25 -7.99 -14.93
CA THR A 66 -15.04 -6.55 -14.71
C THR A 66 -14.06 -6.28 -13.58
N LEU A 67 -13.51 -5.07 -13.52
CA LEU A 67 -12.70 -4.66 -12.36
C LEU A 67 -13.55 -4.60 -11.08
N ALA A 68 -14.85 -4.34 -11.21
CA ALA A 68 -15.81 -4.35 -10.10
C ALA A 68 -16.01 -5.76 -9.53
N GLU A 69 -16.24 -6.76 -10.39
CA GLU A 69 -16.36 -8.16 -9.96
C GLU A 69 -15.08 -8.64 -9.25
N LYS A 70 -13.92 -8.24 -9.76
CA LYS A 70 -12.64 -8.50 -9.12
C LYS A 70 -12.48 -7.80 -7.77
N ALA A 71 -12.93 -6.53 -7.66
CA ALA A 71 -12.94 -5.80 -6.39
C ALA A 71 -13.78 -6.53 -5.33
N ARG A 72 -14.94 -7.08 -5.70
CA ARG A 72 -15.79 -7.86 -4.79
C ARG A 72 -15.07 -9.07 -4.18
N VAL A 73 -14.21 -9.74 -4.94
CA VAL A 73 -13.41 -10.87 -4.42
C VAL A 73 -12.46 -10.39 -3.31
N PHE A 74 -11.80 -9.25 -3.50
CA PHE A 74 -10.91 -8.67 -2.49
C PHE A 74 -11.68 -8.17 -1.26
N GLU A 75 -12.81 -7.49 -1.45
CA GLU A 75 -13.70 -7.06 -0.34
C GLU A 75 -14.12 -8.25 0.52
N GLN A 76 -14.60 -9.33 -0.11
CA GLN A 76 -14.97 -10.55 0.60
C GLN A 76 -13.78 -11.21 1.31
N ARG A 77 -12.61 -11.24 0.66
CA ARG A 77 -11.37 -11.76 1.27
C ARG A 77 -11.06 -11.03 2.56
N VAL A 78 -10.94 -9.69 2.52
CA VAL A 78 -10.57 -8.88 3.69
C VAL A 78 -11.47 -9.25 4.86
N ARG A 79 -12.79 -9.21 4.65
CA ARG A 79 -13.80 -9.48 5.68
C ARG A 79 -13.78 -10.90 6.22
N SER A 80 -13.49 -11.89 5.38
CA SER A 80 -13.53 -13.30 5.78
C SER A 80 -12.36 -13.72 6.66
N ARG A 81 -11.17 -13.11 6.50
CA ARG A 81 -9.95 -13.69 7.08
C ARG A 81 -8.78 -12.74 7.33
N HIS A 82 -8.94 -11.43 7.11
CA HIS A 82 -7.88 -10.42 7.31
C HIS A 82 -8.31 -9.25 8.21
N VAL A 83 -9.34 -9.41 9.06
CA VAL A 83 -9.75 -8.35 10.00
C VAL A 83 -9.53 -8.84 11.43
N ARG A 84 -8.49 -8.31 12.07
CA ARG A 84 -8.05 -8.66 13.43
C ARG A 84 -8.29 -7.48 14.35
N HIS A 85 -9.28 -7.60 15.24
CA HIS A 85 -9.71 -6.51 16.14
C HIS A 85 -10.06 -5.20 15.41
N GLY A 86 -10.52 -5.30 14.16
CA GLY A 86 -10.86 -4.17 13.30
C GLY A 86 -9.71 -3.65 12.43
N LEU A 87 -8.46 -4.04 12.71
CA LEU A 87 -7.30 -3.75 11.86
C LEU A 87 -7.22 -4.76 10.71
N THR A 88 -6.73 -4.35 9.55
CA THR A 88 -6.29 -5.32 8.54
C THR A 88 -5.10 -6.11 9.09
N ALA A 89 -4.97 -7.36 8.66
CA ALA A 89 -3.97 -8.28 9.20
C ALA A 89 -3.34 -9.13 8.11
N ASP A 90 -2.03 -9.34 8.25
CA ASP A 90 -1.32 -10.32 7.45
C ASP A 90 -1.84 -11.73 7.78
N SER A 91 -1.82 -12.62 6.78
CA SER A 91 -2.30 -14.00 6.88
C SER A 91 -1.16 -15.00 6.76
N HIS A 92 -1.04 -15.88 7.74
CA HIS A 92 -0.21 -17.09 7.65
C HIS A 92 -1.08 -18.31 7.34
N LEU A 93 -0.74 -19.03 6.28
CA LEU A 93 -1.39 -20.29 5.90
C LEU A 93 -0.61 -21.46 6.47
N LYS A 94 -1.21 -22.21 7.41
CA LYS A 94 -0.58 -23.41 7.99
C LYS A 94 -0.39 -24.51 6.95
N VAL A 95 -1.33 -24.61 6.02
CA VAL A 95 -1.30 -25.51 4.87
C VAL A 95 -1.04 -24.65 3.61
N PRO A 96 0.08 -24.86 2.89
CA PRO A 96 0.41 -24.03 1.74
C PRO A 96 -0.70 -23.98 0.69
N GLY A 97 -1.18 -22.79 0.39
CA GLY A 97 -2.20 -22.55 -0.62
C GLY A 97 -3.64 -22.78 -0.19
N ASP A 98 -3.90 -23.11 1.08
CA ASP A 98 -5.24 -23.35 1.61
C ASP A 98 -5.69 -22.19 2.51
N PRO A 99 -6.57 -21.29 2.04
CA PRO A 99 -7.11 -20.19 2.82
C PRO A 99 -7.90 -20.64 4.06
N GLY A 100 -8.41 -21.87 4.10
CA GLY A 100 -9.07 -22.44 5.28
C GLY A 100 -8.11 -22.65 6.46
N SER A 101 -6.81 -22.66 6.20
CA SER A 101 -5.75 -22.80 7.20
C SER A 101 -5.20 -21.47 7.72
N ASN A 102 -5.90 -20.37 7.40
CA ASN A 102 -5.55 -18.99 7.77
C ASN A 102 -5.35 -18.80 9.28
N GLN A 103 -4.28 -18.07 9.61
CA GLN A 103 -4.01 -17.51 10.92
C GLN A 103 -3.63 -16.05 10.72
N MET A 104 -4.48 -15.14 11.21
CA MET A 104 -4.18 -13.71 11.22
C MET A 104 -3.05 -13.43 12.19
N VAL A 105 -2.11 -12.56 11.80
CA VAL A 105 -1.00 -12.11 12.64
C VAL A 105 -0.92 -10.59 12.63
N SER A 106 -0.36 -10.02 13.69
CA SER A 106 -0.05 -8.59 13.75
C SER A 106 1.13 -8.26 12.83
N SER A 107 1.08 -7.10 12.20
CA SER A 107 2.18 -6.52 11.42
C SER A 107 2.77 -5.29 12.12
N ASP A 108 3.96 -4.87 11.68
CA ASP A 108 4.61 -3.65 12.16
C ASP A 108 3.90 -2.37 11.72
N ASN A 109 2.95 -2.50 10.80
CA ASN A 109 2.27 -1.40 10.15
C ASN A 109 0.75 -1.60 10.03
N ASP A 110 0.14 -2.24 11.04
CA ASP A 110 -1.29 -2.52 11.03
C ASP A 110 -2.12 -1.23 10.86
N GLY A 111 -1.69 -0.11 11.45
CA GLY A 111 -2.38 1.19 11.32
C GLY A 111 -2.31 1.75 9.90
N LEU A 112 -1.13 1.76 9.26
CA LEU A 112 -0.99 2.20 7.86
C LEU A 112 -1.83 1.33 6.91
N TRP A 113 -1.72 -0.01 7.00
CA TRP A 113 -2.47 -0.89 6.11
C TRP A 113 -3.97 -0.76 6.31
N THR A 114 -4.42 -0.61 7.56
CA THR A 114 -5.83 -0.37 7.87
C THR A 114 -6.27 0.98 7.31
N ALA A 115 -5.45 2.04 7.42
CA ALA A 115 -5.76 3.37 6.89
C ALA A 115 -6.01 3.33 5.37
N MET A 116 -5.19 2.58 4.62
CA MET A 116 -5.38 2.40 3.18
C MET A 116 -6.67 1.64 2.84
N TYR A 117 -7.01 0.61 3.62
CA TYR A 117 -8.26 -0.13 3.46
C TYR A 117 -9.49 0.73 3.78
N VAL A 118 -9.46 1.49 4.89
CA VAL A 118 -10.55 2.40 5.26
C VAL A 118 -10.73 3.48 4.20
N ALA A 119 -9.65 4.02 3.62
CA ALA A 119 -9.75 4.97 2.52
C ALA A 119 -10.46 4.36 1.30
N ALA A 120 -10.15 3.10 0.97
CA ALA A 120 -10.83 2.37 -0.10
C ALA A 120 -12.33 2.24 0.17
N GLU A 121 -12.72 1.89 1.39
CA GLU A 121 -14.14 1.76 1.79
C GLU A 121 -14.87 3.11 1.83
N CYS A 122 -14.19 4.20 2.23
CA CYS A 122 -14.73 5.57 2.13
C CYS A 122 -15.04 5.92 0.66
N PHE A 123 -14.09 5.70 -0.25
CA PHE A 123 -14.30 5.96 -1.67
C PHE A 123 -15.38 5.07 -2.25
N ARG A 124 -15.39 3.78 -1.90
CA ARG A 124 -16.44 2.84 -2.29
C ARG A 124 -17.81 3.33 -1.87
N TYR A 125 -18.01 3.70 -0.61
CA TYR A 125 -19.28 4.23 -0.13
C TYR A 125 -19.70 5.48 -0.90
N LYS A 126 -18.77 6.40 -1.20
CA LYS A 126 -19.10 7.58 -2.02
C LYS A 126 -19.49 7.26 -3.46
N VAL A 127 -18.96 6.19 -4.03
CA VAL A 127 -19.28 5.76 -5.39
C VAL A 127 -20.58 4.95 -5.45
N THR A 128 -20.82 4.08 -4.47
CA THR A 128 -21.90 3.07 -4.54
C THR A 128 -23.08 3.36 -3.61
N GLY A 129 -22.88 4.10 -2.52
CA GLY A 129 -23.87 4.28 -1.46
C GLY A 129 -24.10 3.02 -0.59
N GLU A 130 -23.24 2.01 -0.70
CA GLU A 130 -23.39 0.74 0.02
C GLU A 130 -23.08 0.89 1.52
N ASN A 131 -24.10 0.73 2.36
CA ASN A 131 -23.96 0.88 3.81
C ASN A 131 -22.89 -0.04 4.42
N GLU A 132 -22.65 -1.23 3.86
CA GLU A 132 -21.59 -2.11 4.35
C GLU A 132 -20.19 -1.48 4.25
N ALA A 133 -19.91 -0.71 3.19
CA ALA A 133 -18.64 -0.01 3.04
C ALA A 133 -18.48 1.06 4.15
N LEU A 134 -19.56 1.76 4.49
CA LEU A 134 -19.55 2.72 5.61
C LEU A 134 -19.28 2.03 6.95
N GLU A 135 -19.91 0.89 7.22
CA GLU A 135 -19.68 0.14 8.47
C GLU A 135 -18.26 -0.42 8.55
N PHE A 136 -17.69 -0.91 7.43
CA PHE A 136 -16.31 -1.38 7.40
C PHE A 136 -15.31 -0.23 7.58
N ALA A 137 -15.56 0.93 6.96
CA ALA A 137 -14.76 2.11 7.18
C ALA A 137 -14.81 2.55 8.66
N ARG A 138 -16.01 2.58 9.26
CA ARG A 138 -16.18 2.94 10.68
C ARG A 138 -15.45 2.00 11.62
N GLN A 139 -15.54 0.69 11.37
CA GLN A 139 -14.84 -0.31 12.17
C GLN A 139 -13.32 -0.10 12.11
N GLY A 140 -12.76 0.10 10.92
CA GLY A 140 -11.33 0.32 10.76
C GLY A 140 -10.88 1.65 11.38
N LEU A 141 -11.65 2.73 11.24
CA LEU A 141 -11.36 4.01 11.90
C LEU A 141 -11.29 3.86 13.42
N GLN A 142 -12.27 3.18 14.02
CA GLN A 142 -12.28 2.92 15.46
C GLN A 142 -11.07 2.10 15.90
N ALA A 143 -10.66 1.12 15.09
CA ALA A 143 -9.47 0.32 15.36
C ALA A 143 -8.17 1.14 15.29
N ILE A 144 -8.07 2.07 14.33
CA ILE A 144 -6.94 3.01 14.22
C ILE A 144 -6.90 3.95 15.42
N MET A 145 -8.03 4.56 15.80
CA MET A 145 -8.10 5.43 17.00
C MET A 145 -7.70 4.69 18.28
N ARG A 146 -8.10 3.41 18.38
CA ARG A 146 -7.73 2.56 19.51
C ARG A 146 -6.21 2.35 19.63
N LEU A 147 -5.44 2.45 18.54
CA LEU A 147 -3.97 2.39 18.61
C LEU A 147 -3.38 3.54 19.44
N GLU A 148 -4.01 4.72 19.45
CA GLU A 148 -3.63 5.83 20.34
C GLU A 148 -4.10 5.59 21.77
N GLU A 149 -5.36 5.20 21.93
CA GLU A 149 -5.96 5.01 23.25
C GLU A 149 -5.22 3.95 24.08
N ILE A 150 -4.79 2.86 23.45
CA ILE A 150 -4.16 1.72 24.13
C ILE A 150 -2.74 2.01 24.61
N SER A 151 -2.05 2.97 23.98
CA SER A 151 -0.70 3.34 24.38
C SER A 151 -0.69 4.03 25.75
N GLY A 152 -1.79 4.70 26.09
CA GLY A 152 -1.92 5.54 27.28
C GLY A 152 -1.12 6.86 27.21
N ILE A 153 -0.43 7.12 26.11
CA ILE A 153 0.37 8.33 25.88
C ILE A 153 -0.39 9.23 24.90
N SER A 154 -0.82 10.40 25.37
CA SER A 154 -1.57 11.38 24.56
C SER A 154 -0.82 11.70 23.25
N GLY A 155 -1.46 11.37 22.12
CA GLY A 155 -0.97 11.63 20.77
C GLY A 155 -0.02 10.58 20.20
N PHE A 156 0.38 9.58 20.98
CA PHE A 156 1.27 8.50 20.55
C PHE A 156 0.46 7.25 20.22
N HIS A 157 0.60 6.73 19.00
CA HIS A 157 -0.09 5.52 18.56
C HIS A 157 0.81 4.32 18.72
N ALA A 158 0.26 3.17 19.10
CA ALA A 158 0.92 1.88 18.95
C ALA A 158 1.02 1.51 17.46
N ARG A 159 2.05 0.74 17.09
CA ARG A 159 2.20 0.14 15.75
C ARG A 159 1.21 -0.98 15.48
N SER A 160 0.87 -1.71 16.53
CA SER A 160 -0.05 -2.83 16.52
C SER A 160 -0.45 -3.18 17.95
N ILE A 161 -1.48 -3.99 18.06
CA ILE A 161 -2.02 -4.52 19.31
C ILE A 161 -2.25 -6.01 19.16
N ILE A 162 -2.14 -6.76 20.26
CA ILE A 162 -2.50 -8.17 20.32
C ILE A 162 -3.28 -8.45 21.62
N LYS A 163 -4.19 -9.41 21.56
CA LYS A 163 -4.92 -9.90 22.73
C LYS A 163 -4.19 -11.09 23.35
N ILE A 164 -3.84 -10.97 24.63
CA ILE A 164 -3.10 -12.01 25.36
C ILE A 164 -3.92 -13.30 25.41
N GLY A 165 -3.27 -14.42 25.09
CA GLY A 165 -3.89 -15.76 25.08
C GLY A 165 -4.72 -16.08 23.84
N LEU A 166 -4.93 -15.11 22.94
CA LEU A 166 -5.63 -15.33 21.67
C LEU A 166 -4.71 -15.17 20.46
N ASP A 167 -3.97 -14.07 20.41
CA ASP A 167 -3.12 -13.72 19.26
C ASP A 167 -1.70 -14.27 19.43
N GLU A 168 -1.05 -14.57 18.31
CA GLU A 168 0.37 -14.93 18.30
C GLU A 168 1.21 -13.67 18.54
N GLN A 169 2.07 -13.72 19.56
CA GLN A 169 3.01 -12.65 19.89
C GLN A 169 4.22 -12.71 18.94
N PRO A 170 4.50 -11.65 18.16
CA PRO A 170 5.75 -11.55 17.39
C PRO A 170 6.97 -11.58 18.30
N LYS A 171 8.07 -12.12 17.77
CA LYS A 171 9.33 -12.30 18.52
C LYS A 171 10.14 -11.02 18.65
N ASP A 172 9.85 -10.02 17.82
CA ASP A 172 10.60 -8.79 17.65
C ASP A 172 9.82 -7.56 18.12
N GLY A 173 10.58 -6.49 18.33
CA GLY A 173 10.11 -5.16 18.72
C GLY A 173 9.71 -5.03 20.18
N GLU A 174 9.31 -3.82 20.54
CA GLU A 174 9.00 -3.43 21.91
C GLU A 174 7.51 -3.58 22.20
N TRP A 175 7.15 -4.42 23.17
CA TRP A 175 5.75 -4.76 23.47
C TRP A 175 5.39 -4.51 24.93
N HIS A 176 4.43 -3.63 25.16
CA HIS A 176 3.96 -3.22 26.48
C HIS A 176 2.65 -3.90 26.83
N THR A 177 2.48 -4.31 28.07
CA THR A 177 1.23 -4.92 28.56
C THR A 177 0.33 -3.84 29.12
N THR A 178 -0.96 -3.88 28.78
CA THR A 178 -1.96 -2.95 29.33
C THR A 178 -2.19 -3.20 30.82
N ALA A 179 -2.64 -2.18 31.55
CA ALA A 179 -2.82 -2.26 33.01
C ALA A 179 -3.81 -3.36 33.46
N ASP A 180 -4.78 -3.71 32.61
CA ASP A 180 -5.74 -4.79 32.84
C ASP A 180 -5.18 -6.20 32.53
N GLY A 181 -3.96 -6.29 31.97
CA GLY A 181 -3.32 -7.55 31.60
C GLY A 181 -3.99 -8.28 30.43
N LEU A 182 -4.89 -7.64 29.68
CA LEU A 182 -5.65 -8.28 28.59
C LEU A 182 -5.01 -8.12 27.22
N TRP A 183 -4.21 -7.05 27.03
CA TRP A 183 -3.64 -6.70 25.74
C TRP A 183 -2.15 -6.42 25.83
N ARG A 184 -1.48 -6.57 24.70
CA ARG A 184 -0.17 -5.95 24.48
C ARG A 184 -0.23 -5.04 23.27
N TRP A 185 0.56 -3.99 23.29
CA TRP A 185 0.70 -3.06 22.17
C TRP A 185 2.18 -2.85 21.85
N LYS A 186 2.48 -2.62 20.57
CA LYS A 186 3.85 -2.48 20.05
C LYS A 186 4.25 -1.00 19.96
N GLY A 187 5.35 -0.62 20.60
CA GLY A 187 5.95 0.71 20.56
C GLY A 187 6.92 0.91 19.38
N ASP A 188 7.85 1.86 19.51
CA ASP A 188 8.78 2.35 18.47
C ASP A 188 8.07 2.73 17.16
N THR A 189 7.02 3.54 17.29
CA THR A 189 6.09 3.82 16.19
C THR A 189 6.76 4.49 15.01
N SER A 190 6.55 3.92 13.82
CA SER A 190 7.14 4.41 12.58
C SER A 190 6.49 5.69 12.11
N SER A 191 7.20 6.45 11.27
CA SER A 191 6.58 7.51 10.46
C SER A 191 5.46 6.97 9.55
N ASP A 192 5.57 5.72 9.12
CA ASP A 192 4.59 5.01 8.27
C ASP A 192 3.18 5.04 8.87
N GLU A 193 3.06 4.73 10.17
CA GLU A 193 1.78 4.74 10.89
C GLU A 193 1.21 6.16 10.92
N ILE A 194 2.06 7.14 11.19
CA ILE A 194 1.67 8.54 11.28
C ILE A 194 1.20 9.05 9.91
N VAL A 195 1.91 8.73 8.83
CA VAL A 195 1.49 9.05 7.45
C VAL A 195 0.15 8.40 7.13
N GLY A 196 -0.04 7.12 7.47
CA GLY A 196 -1.31 6.42 7.30
C GLY A 196 -2.46 7.12 8.02
N HIS A 197 -2.26 7.53 9.27
CA HIS A 197 -3.27 8.23 10.07
C HIS A 197 -3.61 9.61 9.48
N TYR A 198 -2.62 10.41 9.10
CA TYR A 198 -2.84 11.70 8.44
C TYR A 198 -3.37 11.57 7.00
N PHE A 199 -3.23 10.41 6.36
CA PHE A 199 -3.90 10.11 5.10
C PHE A 199 -5.39 9.79 5.30
N ILE A 200 -5.74 8.93 6.27
CA ILE A 200 -7.11 8.46 6.42
C ILE A 200 -8.05 9.42 7.14
N TYR A 201 -7.61 10.07 8.22
CA TYR A 201 -8.48 10.95 8.99
C TYR A 201 -9.18 12.03 8.15
N PRO A 202 -8.50 12.79 7.27
CA PRO A 202 -9.16 13.77 6.41
C PRO A 202 -10.14 13.14 5.42
N ILE A 203 -9.78 12.00 4.82
CA ILE A 203 -10.66 11.29 3.88
C ILE A 203 -11.96 10.86 4.58
N TYR A 204 -11.85 10.23 5.76
CA TYR A 204 -13.03 9.82 6.50
C TYR A 204 -13.85 11.04 6.98
N TYR A 205 -13.17 12.05 7.53
CA TYR A 205 -13.77 13.28 8.06
C TYR A 205 -14.62 14.01 7.01
N ASP A 206 -14.09 14.19 5.81
CA ASP A 206 -14.78 14.95 4.75
C ASP A 206 -15.85 14.13 4.04
N LEU A 207 -15.61 12.84 3.81
CA LEU A 207 -16.46 12.04 2.93
C LEU A 207 -17.63 11.39 3.65
N VAL A 208 -17.42 10.87 4.87
CA VAL A 208 -18.36 9.93 5.48
C VAL A 208 -18.71 10.20 6.95
N ALA A 209 -17.88 10.97 7.68
CA ALA A 209 -18.08 11.19 9.11
C ALA A 209 -19.36 11.98 9.43
N GLY A 210 -20.12 11.48 10.40
CA GLY A 210 -21.13 12.26 11.12
C GLY A 210 -20.53 13.18 12.18
N ASP A 211 -21.33 14.05 12.80
CA ASP A 211 -20.84 15.08 13.72
C ASP A 211 -20.08 14.52 14.93
N ALA A 212 -20.56 13.41 15.50
CA ALA A 212 -19.89 12.74 16.62
C ALA A 212 -18.51 12.18 16.22
N GLU A 213 -18.43 11.53 15.05
CA GLU A 213 -17.17 10.99 14.52
C GLU A 213 -16.20 12.13 14.17
N LYS A 214 -16.69 13.23 13.58
CA LYS A 214 -15.89 14.44 13.34
C LYS A 214 -15.30 15.00 14.63
N ALA A 215 -16.05 15.00 15.73
CA ALA A 215 -15.54 15.43 17.03
C ALA A 215 -14.43 14.50 17.55
N GLN A 216 -14.59 13.18 17.40
CA GLN A 216 -13.57 12.19 17.78
C GLN A 216 -12.28 12.33 16.95
N ILE A 217 -12.41 12.46 15.62
CA ILE A 217 -11.28 12.66 14.70
C ILE A 217 -10.53 13.95 15.04
N ARG A 218 -11.26 15.05 15.30
CA ARG A 218 -10.64 16.31 15.71
C ARG A 218 -9.84 16.15 17.00
N ALA A 219 -10.38 15.43 17.98
CA ALA A 219 -9.72 15.23 19.26
C ALA A 219 -8.42 14.41 19.13
N VAL A 220 -8.43 13.30 18.36
CA VAL A 220 -7.23 12.47 18.19
C VAL A 220 -6.16 13.21 17.37
N ILE A 221 -6.53 13.90 16.29
CA ILE A 221 -5.57 14.70 15.51
C ILE A 221 -4.96 15.81 16.36
N THR A 222 -5.76 16.52 17.16
CA THR A 222 -5.23 17.54 18.08
C THR A 222 -4.17 16.94 19.01
N ARG A 223 -4.44 15.78 19.63
CA ARG A 223 -3.45 15.12 20.50
C ARG A 223 -2.19 14.72 19.74
N MET A 224 -2.32 14.16 18.54
CA MET A 224 -1.18 13.77 17.69
C MET A 224 -0.31 14.96 17.31
N THR A 225 -0.92 16.00 16.75
CA THR A 225 -0.20 17.18 16.28
C THR A 225 0.42 17.93 17.45
N ASP A 226 -0.28 18.06 18.57
CA ASP A 226 0.28 18.65 19.78
C ASP A 226 1.44 17.84 20.33
N HIS A 227 1.36 16.50 20.35
CA HIS A 227 2.49 15.65 20.75
C HIS A 227 3.73 15.93 19.90
N ILE A 228 3.58 15.95 18.58
CA ILE A 228 4.69 16.22 17.65
C ILE A 228 5.26 17.63 17.90
N LEU A 229 4.41 18.65 17.96
CA LEU A 229 4.86 20.05 18.11
C LEU A 229 5.41 20.37 19.50
N ASN A 230 4.88 19.78 20.56
CA ASN A 230 5.38 19.96 21.93
C ASN A 230 6.76 19.32 22.13
N ASN A 231 7.10 18.33 21.31
CA ASN A 231 8.37 17.61 21.36
C ASN A 231 9.28 17.97 20.18
N ASN A 232 9.30 19.24 19.76
CA ASN A 232 10.21 19.75 18.71
C ASN A 232 10.13 18.95 17.40
N TYR A 233 8.91 18.62 16.98
CA TYR A 233 8.61 17.80 15.79
C TYR A 233 9.12 16.36 15.90
N GLN A 234 9.10 15.76 17.08
CA GLN A 234 9.46 14.37 17.33
C GLN A 234 8.28 13.60 17.93
N LEU A 235 8.20 12.32 17.59
CA LEU A 235 7.30 11.36 18.23
C LEU A 235 8.07 10.68 19.36
N ILE A 236 7.73 11.02 20.60
CA ILE A 236 8.40 10.54 21.81
C ILE A 236 7.67 9.32 22.36
N ASP A 237 8.44 8.27 22.62
CA ASP A 237 7.96 6.98 23.12
C ASP A 237 7.97 6.89 24.65
N THR A 238 7.58 5.74 25.19
CA THR A 238 7.45 5.42 26.62
C THR A 238 8.74 5.64 27.42
N ASP A 239 9.92 5.51 26.78
CA ASP A 239 11.22 5.70 27.42
C ASP A 239 11.67 7.18 27.45
N GLY A 240 10.84 8.09 26.96
CA GLY A 240 11.12 9.52 26.88
C GLY A 240 12.05 9.91 25.74
N LYS A 241 12.39 8.98 24.82
CA LYS A 241 13.18 9.26 23.63
C LYS A 241 12.34 9.25 22.37
N ARG A 242 12.88 9.82 21.30
CA ARG A 242 12.26 9.74 19.99
C ARG A 242 12.23 8.30 19.48
N THR A 243 11.13 7.95 18.83
CA THR A 243 11.05 6.75 17.98
C THR A 243 12.12 6.78 16.89
N ARG A 244 12.44 5.62 16.34
CA ARG A 244 13.46 5.48 15.29
C ARG A 244 13.18 6.37 14.08
N TRP A 245 11.93 6.44 13.63
CA TRP A 245 11.53 7.09 12.38
C TRP A 245 10.62 8.31 12.55
N GLY A 246 10.00 8.51 13.71
CA GLY A 246 9.06 9.63 13.94
C GLY A 246 9.76 10.92 14.35
N TRP A 247 10.40 11.61 13.42
CA TRP A 247 11.03 12.91 13.65
C TRP A 247 11.10 13.73 12.37
N TRP A 248 10.83 15.03 12.49
CA TRP A 248 10.67 15.96 11.36
C TRP A 248 11.18 17.38 11.65
N GLY A 249 11.94 17.55 12.75
CA GLY A 249 12.32 18.87 13.25
C GLY A 249 13.44 19.53 12.46
N PRO A 250 13.43 20.88 12.32
CA PRO A 250 14.48 21.62 11.59
C PRO A 250 15.91 21.36 12.05
N ASP A 251 16.11 21.12 13.34
CA ASP A 251 17.44 20.88 13.92
C ASP A 251 17.95 19.47 13.60
N THR A 252 17.03 18.50 13.52
CA THR A 252 17.38 17.09 13.33
C THR A 252 17.32 16.64 11.89
N ILE A 253 16.51 17.27 11.01
CA ILE A 253 16.16 16.77 9.67
C ILE A 253 17.39 16.39 8.81
N TRP A 254 18.53 17.02 9.07
CA TRP A 254 19.81 16.81 8.38
C TRP A 254 20.61 15.58 8.87
N GLU A 255 20.22 14.94 9.97
CA GLU A 255 20.87 13.73 10.50
C GLU A 255 20.78 12.54 9.52
N ASP A 256 19.81 12.57 8.59
CA ASP A 256 19.68 11.60 7.51
C ASP A 256 19.36 12.32 6.19
N PRO A 257 20.38 12.60 5.36
CA PRO A 257 20.22 13.32 4.11
C PRO A 257 19.32 12.62 3.08
N ASP A 258 19.26 11.28 3.09
CA ASP A 258 18.44 10.51 2.15
C ASP A 258 16.93 10.71 2.46
N GLU A 259 16.59 10.91 3.74
CA GLU A 259 15.20 11.06 4.24
C GLU A 259 14.72 12.51 4.33
N THR A 260 15.61 13.50 4.12
CA THR A 260 15.31 14.92 4.33
C THR A 260 14.09 15.39 3.52
N GLY A 261 14.01 15.01 2.25
CA GLY A 261 12.90 15.41 1.38
C GLY A 261 11.58 14.76 1.79
N LEU A 262 11.61 13.48 2.12
CA LEU A 262 10.43 12.72 2.54
C LEU A 262 9.88 13.25 3.86
N ARG A 263 10.73 13.49 4.86
CA ARG A 263 10.32 14.07 6.14
C ARG A 263 9.74 15.47 6.01
N ALA A 264 10.32 16.30 5.14
CA ALA A 264 9.76 17.61 4.87
C ALA A 264 8.33 17.50 4.28
N LEU A 265 8.11 16.58 3.34
CA LEU A 265 6.78 16.29 2.79
C LEU A 265 5.81 15.80 3.88
N HIS A 266 6.22 14.84 4.71
CA HIS A 266 5.39 14.29 5.79
C HIS A 266 4.86 15.40 6.69
N ILE A 267 5.73 16.22 7.28
CA ILE A 267 5.30 17.20 8.27
C ILE A 267 4.47 18.34 7.66
N LEU A 268 4.74 18.72 6.41
CA LEU A 268 3.90 19.68 5.68
C LEU A 268 2.48 19.12 5.47
N ALA A 269 2.37 17.86 5.05
CA ALA A 269 1.08 17.17 4.91
C ALA A 269 0.36 17.06 6.26
N HIS A 270 1.05 16.61 7.31
CA HIS A 270 0.49 16.47 8.66
C HIS A 270 -0.10 17.79 9.18
N LEU A 271 0.63 18.90 9.05
CA LEU A 271 0.19 20.21 9.54
C LEU A 271 -0.97 20.79 8.73
N ARG A 272 -1.00 20.59 7.40
CA ARG A 272 -2.16 20.99 6.58
C ARG A 272 -3.41 20.20 6.94
N VAL A 273 -3.30 18.89 7.12
CA VAL A 273 -4.42 18.05 7.56
C VAL A 273 -4.91 18.46 8.95
N ALA A 274 -3.99 18.66 9.89
CA ALA A 274 -4.33 19.10 11.24
C ALA A 274 -5.05 20.45 11.23
N TYR A 275 -4.57 21.40 10.42
CA TYR A 275 -5.21 22.70 10.28
C TYR A 275 -6.61 22.59 9.64
N HIS A 276 -6.76 21.82 8.57
CA HIS A 276 -8.06 21.58 7.91
C HIS A 276 -9.12 21.06 8.88
N ILE A 277 -8.78 20.05 9.70
CA ILE A 277 -9.73 19.37 10.58
C ILE A 277 -10.06 20.18 11.85
N THR A 278 -9.09 20.92 12.37
CA THR A 278 -9.20 21.59 13.68
C THR A 278 -9.44 23.09 13.59
N GLY A 279 -9.03 23.74 12.49
CA GLY A 279 -8.96 25.20 12.38
C GLY A 279 -7.93 25.85 13.31
N ASN A 280 -7.08 25.08 13.99
CA ASN A 280 -6.17 25.58 15.00
C ASN A 280 -5.00 26.36 14.37
N GLN A 281 -4.95 27.67 14.63
CA GLN A 281 -3.94 28.57 14.07
C GLN A 281 -2.50 28.20 14.44
N ARG A 282 -2.27 27.50 15.56
CA ARG A 282 -0.95 26.98 15.93
C ARG A 282 -0.36 26.09 14.83
N TYR A 283 -1.18 25.24 14.21
CA TYR A 283 -0.73 24.30 13.18
C TYR A 283 -0.42 25.02 11.87
N LYS A 284 -1.24 26.02 11.51
CA LYS A 284 -0.94 26.90 10.38
C LYS A 284 0.36 27.68 10.61
N SER A 285 0.56 28.25 11.80
CA SER A 285 1.79 28.99 12.12
C SER A 285 3.04 28.10 12.05
N ALA A 286 2.97 26.85 12.54
CA ALA A 286 4.06 25.90 12.40
C ALA A 286 4.36 25.55 10.93
N TYR A 287 3.31 25.34 10.13
CA TYR A 287 3.43 25.11 8.68
C TYR A 287 4.11 26.28 7.96
N ASP A 288 3.63 27.50 8.22
CA ASP A 288 4.18 28.72 7.65
C ASP A 288 5.64 28.93 8.08
N ASP A 289 6.00 28.58 9.32
CA ASP A 289 7.36 28.69 9.85
C ASP A 289 8.35 27.75 9.13
N LEU A 290 7.98 26.48 8.97
CA LEU A 290 8.77 25.48 8.22
C LEU A 290 8.99 25.91 6.76
N ILE A 291 8.01 26.56 6.16
CA ILE A 291 8.10 27.09 4.79
C ILE A 291 8.99 28.32 4.73
N ASN A 292 8.72 29.33 5.56
CA ASN A 292 9.31 30.65 5.43
C ASN A 292 10.74 30.71 5.97
N LYS A 293 11.02 30.03 7.09
CA LYS A 293 12.34 30.03 7.73
C LYS A 293 13.18 28.85 7.29
N HIS A 294 12.60 27.66 7.20
CA HIS A 294 13.34 26.42 6.98
C HIS A 294 13.26 25.87 5.56
N ARG A 295 12.46 26.51 4.68
CA ARG A 295 12.34 26.18 3.25
C ARG A 295 11.90 24.74 2.98
N TYR A 296 11.06 24.16 3.83
CA TYR A 296 10.62 22.75 3.70
C TYR A 296 9.92 22.45 2.36
N HIS A 297 9.16 23.42 1.82
CA HIS A 297 8.54 23.34 0.49
C HIS A 297 9.57 23.13 -0.64
N LEU A 298 10.83 23.57 -0.46
CA LEU A 298 11.91 23.30 -1.41
C LEU A 298 12.61 21.97 -1.12
N LEU A 299 12.79 21.61 0.16
CA LEU A 299 13.42 20.34 0.57
C LEU A 299 12.65 19.14 0.03
N MET A 300 11.31 19.19 0.12
CA MET A 300 10.47 18.07 -0.32
C MET A 300 10.60 17.73 -1.82
N ARG A 301 11.08 18.66 -2.66
CA ARG A 301 11.35 18.39 -4.08
C ARG A 301 12.36 17.25 -4.28
N ASN A 302 13.21 17.02 -3.29
CA ASN A 302 14.20 15.94 -3.27
C ASN A 302 13.71 14.67 -2.58
N GLN A 303 12.41 14.51 -2.30
CA GLN A 303 11.91 13.34 -1.58
C GLN A 303 12.24 12.02 -2.30
N LYS A 304 12.09 11.97 -3.64
CA LYS A 304 12.34 10.74 -4.39
C LYS A 304 13.84 10.45 -4.49
N ILE A 305 14.27 9.34 -3.88
CA ILE A 305 15.62 8.78 -3.92
C ILE A 305 15.82 8.03 -5.25
N ASN A 306 16.81 8.45 -6.04
CA ASN A 306 17.11 7.87 -7.37
C ASN A 306 18.51 7.27 -7.49
N TYR A 307 19.20 7.05 -6.37
CA TYR A 307 20.52 6.44 -6.39
C TYR A 307 20.39 4.91 -6.54
N PRO A 308 21.05 4.28 -7.53
CA PRO A 308 21.04 2.83 -7.68
C PRO A 308 21.40 2.11 -6.39
N GLY A 309 20.65 1.06 -6.04
CA GLY A 309 20.84 0.31 -4.79
C GLY A 309 20.42 1.03 -3.50
N ARG A 310 19.85 2.24 -3.57
CA ARG A 310 19.30 2.93 -2.39
C ARG A 310 17.80 3.20 -2.46
N VAL A 311 17.17 2.97 -3.62
CA VAL A 311 15.73 3.17 -3.80
C VAL A 311 14.94 2.40 -2.74
N ASN A 312 14.07 3.12 -2.05
CA ASN A 312 13.21 2.60 -1.00
C ASN A 312 11.75 2.72 -1.41
N HIS A 313 11.15 1.63 -1.87
CA HIS A 313 9.77 1.65 -2.34
C HIS A 313 8.75 1.92 -1.23
N SER A 314 9.10 1.70 0.05
CA SER A 314 8.27 2.15 1.18
C SER A 314 8.16 3.67 1.22
N ASP A 315 9.25 4.39 0.95
CA ASP A 315 9.25 5.86 1.01
C ASP A 315 8.38 6.45 -0.10
N ASP A 316 8.31 5.78 -1.25
CA ASP A 316 7.42 6.15 -2.34
C ASP A 316 5.96 6.06 -1.89
N GLU A 317 5.57 4.98 -1.20
CA GLU A 317 4.22 4.87 -0.63
C GLU A 317 3.91 6.00 0.34
N LEU A 318 4.82 6.26 1.29
CA LEU A 318 4.62 7.34 2.26
C LEU A 318 4.54 8.72 1.59
N ALA A 319 5.33 8.95 0.55
CA ALA A 319 5.32 10.18 -0.20
C ALA A 319 3.99 10.41 -0.91
N PHE A 320 3.50 9.43 -1.67
CA PHE A 320 2.25 9.57 -2.41
C PHE A 320 1.03 9.69 -1.46
N LEU A 321 1.00 8.92 -0.37
CA LEU A 321 -0.02 9.08 0.66
C LEU A 321 0.03 10.45 1.34
N SER A 322 1.20 11.10 1.41
CA SER A 322 1.33 12.47 1.93
C SER A 322 0.96 13.55 0.90
N TYR A 323 1.29 13.35 -0.38
CA TYR A 323 0.94 14.29 -1.45
C TYR A 323 -0.57 14.48 -1.60
N TYR A 324 -1.34 13.39 -1.48
CA TYR A 324 -2.79 13.44 -1.67
C TYR A 324 -3.50 14.46 -0.76
N PRO A 325 -3.42 14.36 0.59
CA PRO A 325 -4.01 15.35 1.46
C PRO A 325 -3.31 16.71 1.39
N LEU A 326 -1.96 16.77 1.24
CA LEU A 326 -1.25 18.05 1.13
C LEU A 326 -1.79 18.90 -0.02
N LEU A 327 -1.99 18.28 -1.19
CA LEU A 327 -2.55 18.97 -2.35
C LEU A 327 -4.04 19.24 -2.22
N ASN A 328 -4.82 18.36 -1.60
CA ASN A 328 -6.26 18.64 -1.40
C ASN A 328 -6.52 19.85 -0.50
N TYR A 329 -5.59 20.14 0.41
CA TYR A 329 -5.73 21.18 1.41
C TYR A 329 -4.72 22.31 1.27
N GLU A 330 -3.99 22.48 0.16
CA GLU A 330 -3.18 23.69 -0.06
C GLU A 330 -3.97 24.71 -0.88
N ASP A 331 -4.12 25.91 -0.29
CA ASP A 331 -4.90 27.02 -0.83
C ASP A 331 -4.02 28.07 -1.49
N ASP A 332 -2.73 28.16 -1.12
CA ASP A 332 -1.77 29.06 -1.73
C ASP A 332 -1.36 28.53 -3.12
N PRO A 333 -1.68 29.26 -4.21
CA PRO A 333 -1.40 28.79 -5.56
C PRO A 333 0.10 28.65 -5.87
N GLU A 334 0.97 29.44 -5.23
CA GLU A 334 2.41 29.36 -5.44
C GLU A 334 3.01 28.15 -4.72
N LEU A 335 2.59 27.86 -3.49
CA LEU A 335 3.00 26.64 -2.79
C LEU A 335 2.48 25.40 -3.51
N ARG A 336 1.20 25.43 -3.92
CA ARG A 336 0.58 24.34 -4.68
C ARG A 336 1.37 24.02 -5.95
N LYS A 337 1.84 25.03 -6.69
CA LYS A 337 2.69 24.84 -7.88
C LYS A 337 4.00 24.12 -7.54
N ILE A 338 4.63 24.46 -6.42
CA ILE A 338 5.87 23.80 -5.97
C ILE A 338 5.60 22.34 -5.57
N TYR A 339 4.48 22.06 -4.90
CA TYR A 339 4.10 20.70 -4.53
C TYR A 339 3.78 19.83 -5.74
N ILE A 340 3.10 20.38 -6.75
CA ILE A 340 2.86 19.70 -8.02
C ILE A 340 4.19 19.41 -8.72
N GLN A 341 5.16 20.33 -8.73
CA GLN A 341 6.49 20.05 -9.30
C GLN A 341 7.23 18.91 -8.57
N SER A 342 7.07 18.84 -7.24
CA SER A 342 7.64 17.77 -6.41
C SER A 342 6.99 16.41 -6.71
N LEU A 343 5.65 16.40 -6.82
CA LEU A 343 4.87 15.24 -7.21
C LEU A 343 5.24 14.78 -8.63
N GLU A 344 5.29 15.69 -9.60
CA GLU A 344 5.65 15.40 -11.00
C GLU A 344 7.02 14.74 -11.11
N ARG A 345 8.02 15.25 -10.38
CA ARG A 345 9.36 14.65 -10.35
C ARG A 345 9.31 13.22 -9.82
N SER A 346 8.59 13.00 -8.73
CA SER A 346 8.46 11.68 -8.10
C SER A 346 7.72 10.72 -9.05
N TRP A 347 6.55 11.13 -9.53
CA TRP A 347 5.73 10.39 -10.47
C TRP A 347 6.50 10.00 -11.72
N THR A 348 7.21 10.93 -12.37
CA THR A 348 8.02 10.65 -13.57
C THR A 348 8.97 9.48 -13.39
N VAL A 349 9.57 9.33 -12.21
CA VAL A 349 10.46 8.21 -11.88
C VAL A 349 9.68 6.92 -11.66
N GLU A 350 8.52 7.00 -11.00
CA GLU A 350 7.66 5.86 -10.67
C GLU A 350 6.83 5.32 -11.84
N ARG A 351 6.68 6.09 -12.93
CA ARG A 351 5.88 5.69 -14.11
C ARG A 351 6.17 4.27 -14.61
N PRO A 352 7.44 3.80 -14.72
CA PRO A 352 7.75 2.44 -15.16
C PRO A 352 7.19 1.35 -14.26
N GLU A 353 6.88 1.65 -12.99
CA GLU A 353 6.30 0.70 -12.04
C GLU A 353 4.83 0.37 -12.34
N ARG A 354 4.15 1.25 -13.09
CA ARG A 354 2.74 1.13 -13.47
C ARG A 354 1.79 0.98 -12.28
N ILE A 355 2.15 1.54 -11.12
CA ILE A 355 1.35 1.47 -9.90
C ILE A 355 0.12 2.39 -10.03
N PRO A 356 -1.11 1.84 -10.01
CA PRO A 356 -2.33 2.64 -10.20
C PRO A 356 -2.52 3.73 -9.14
N LEU A 357 -2.09 3.47 -7.89
CA LEU A 357 -2.25 4.42 -6.80
C LEU A 357 -1.46 5.71 -7.05
N TRP A 358 -0.21 5.59 -7.50
CA TRP A 358 0.65 6.74 -7.84
C TRP A 358 0.05 7.55 -8.99
N ASN A 359 -0.39 6.86 -10.03
CA ASN A 359 -1.00 7.48 -11.20
C ASN A 359 -2.30 8.23 -10.87
N PHE A 360 -3.15 7.67 -10.01
CA PHE A 360 -4.40 8.30 -9.62
C PHE A 360 -4.20 9.45 -8.61
N ILE A 361 -3.24 9.34 -7.69
CA ILE A 361 -2.86 10.45 -6.80
C ILE A 361 -2.23 11.59 -7.62
N TYR A 362 -1.40 11.27 -8.62
CA TYR A 362 -0.87 12.25 -9.55
C TYR A 362 -1.99 13.00 -10.28
N ALA A 363 -2.92 12.28 -10.91
CA ALA A 363 -4.03 12.88 -11.66
C ALA A 363 -4.94 13.73 -10.76
N ALA A 364 -5.35 13.19 -9.60
CA ALA A 364 -6.21 13.91 -8.65
C ALA A 364 -5.51 15.14 -8.03
N GLY A 365 -4.24 15.00 -7.63
CA GLY A 365 -3.49 16.05 -6.96
C GLY A 365 -3.05 17.18 -7.90
N SER A 366 -2.63 16.86 -9.12
CA SER A 366 -2.22 17.85 -10.13
C SER A 366 -3.39 18.46 -10.90
N GLY A 367 -4.51 17.74 -11.00
CA GLY A 367 -5.61 18.07 -11.92
C GLY A 367 -5.31 17.73 -13.39
N SER A 368 -4.23 17.00 -13.67
CA SER A 368 -3.86 16.59 -15.03
C SER A 368 -4.82 15.52 -15.58
N ASN A 369 -5.23 15.70 -16.84
CA ASN A 369 -5.91 14.64 -17.61
C ASN A 369 -4.92 13.75 -18.37
N GLU A 370 -3.64 14.15 -18.44
CA GLU A 370 -2.56 13.39 -19.06
C GLU A 370 -1.78 12.63 -17.98
N PHE A 371 -2.10 11.35 -17.83
CA PHE A 371 -1.44 10.44 -16.89
C PHE A 371 -1.54 9.00 -17.43
N ASP A 372 -0.85 8.05 -16.79
CA ASP A 372 -0.73 6.66 -17.26
C ASP A 372 -2.00 5.81 -16.93
N LYS A 373 -3.16 6.24 -17.44
CA LYS A 373 -4.46 5.59 -17.25
C LYS A 373 -4.50 4.17 -17.80
N SER A 374 -3.97 3.94 -19.01
CA SER A 374 -3.96 2.62 -19.64
C SER A 374 -3.13 1.62 -18.84
N GLU A 375 -1.95 2.03 -18.36
CA GLU A 375 -1.09 1.18 -17.55
C GLU A 375 -1.69 0.91 -16.17
N SER A 376 -2.38 1.90 -15.58
CA SER A 376 -3.12 1.70 -14.33
C SER A 376 -4.21 0.63 -14.46
N ILE A 377 -5.03 0.70 -15.52
CA ILE A 377 -6.05 -0.31 -15.82
C ILE A 377 -5.40 -1.67 -16.12
N ARG A 378 -4.28 -1.68 -16.84
CA ARG A 378 -3.53 -2.91 -17.13
C ARG A 378 -3.04 -3.58 -15.83
N THR A 379 -2.43 -2.84 -14.92
CA THR A 379 -1.96 -3.36 -13.63
C THR A 379 -3.13 -3.89 -12.80
N LEU A 380 -4.24 -3.15 -12.71
CA LEU A 380 -5.45 -3.64 -12.04
C LEU A 380 -5.95 -4.96 -12.66
N ARG A 381 -5.85 -5.15 -13.98
CA ARG A 381 -6.19 -6.43 -14.62
C ARG A 381 -5.19 -7.54 -14.29
N GLU A 382 -3.90 -7.24 -14.28
CA GLU A 382 -2.80 -8.18 -14.06
C GLU A 382 -2.70 -8.69 -12.61
N ILE A 383 -3.10 -7.92 -11.59
CA ILE A 383 -3.02 -8.37 -10.19
C ILE A 383 -3.69 -9.75 -10.01
N PRO A 384 -3.04 -10.76 -9.42
CA PRO A 384 -3.65 -12.08 -9.25
C PRO A 384 -4.84 -12.02 -8.28
N MET A 385 -5.90 -12.79 -8.56
CA MET A 385 -7.07 -12.83 -7.66
C MET A 385 -6.81 -13.64 -6.38
N ASP A 386 -5.92 -14.62 -6.39
CA ASP A 386 -5.66 -15.49 -5.22
C ASP A 386 -4.88 -14.79 -4.11
N THR A 387 -4.01 -13.83 -4.47
CA THR A 387 -3.05 -13.14 -3.60
C THR A 387 -2.22 -14.05 -2.68
N ILE A 388 -2.12 -15.34 -3.02
CA ILE A 388 -1.29 -16.30 -2.29
C ILE A 388 0.16 -16.09 -2.71
N SER A 389 1.06 -16.05 -1.72
CA SER A 389 2.50 -15.86 -1.89
C SER A 389 3.22 -17.13 -2.36
N TRP A 390 2.83 -17.63 -3.53
CA TRP A 390 3.51 -18.74 -4.19
C TRP A 390 4.97 -18.42 -4.48
N THR A 391 5.82 -19.46 -4.48
CA THR A 391 7.20 -19.31 -4.94
C THR A 391 7.22 -18.92 -6.41
N VAL A 392 7.94 -17.84 -6.72
CA VAL A 392 8.16 -17.33 -8.06
C VAL A 392 9.67 -17.30 -8.32
N THR A 393 10.08 -17.75 -9.50
CA THR A 393 11.48 -17.76 -9.94
C THR A 393 11.56 -17.28 -11.38
N ASN A 394 11.77 -15.98 -11.57
CA ASN A 394 11.94 -15.38 -12.88
C ASN A 394 13.41 -15.21 -13.27
N SER A 395 14.36 -15.32 -12.33
CA SER A 395 15.79 -15.12 -12.63
C SER A 395 16.42 -16.18 -13.55
N VAL A 396 15.70 -17.26 -13.84
CA VAL A 396 16.09 -18.29 -14.83
C VAL A 396 15.64 -17.96 -16.26
N ARG A 397 14.82 -16.92 -16.43
CA ARG A 397 14.24 -16.54 -17.72
C ARG A 397 15.24 -15.74 -18.55
N MET A 398 15.50 -16.22 -19.76
CA MET A 398 16.40 -15.55 -20.72
C MET A 398 15.73 -14.39 -21.46
N ASP A 399 14.40 -14.27 -21.42
CA ASP A 399 13.64 -13.20 -22.06
C ASP A 399 13.60 -11.89 -21.25
N ILE A 400 14.10 -11.90 -20.01
CA ILE A 400 14.05 -10.75 -19.11
C ILE A 400 15.36 -9.95 -19.17
N PRO A 401 15.31 -8.63 -19.43
CA PRO A 401 16.47 -7.77 -19.29
C PRO A 401 16.79 -7.56 -17.81
N PHE A 402 17.99 -7.93 -17.37
CA PHE A 402 18.45 -7.77 -16.00
C PHE A 402 19.02 -6.37 -15.77
N ASP A 403 18.73 -5.80 -14.60
CA ASP A 403 19.53 -4.69 -14.10
C ASP A 403 20.84 -5.25 -13.54
N ASN A 404 21.96 -4.68 -13.96
CA ASN A 404 23.28 -5.03 -13.42
C ASN A 404 23.48 -4.47 -12.00
N SER A 405 22.65 -3.51 -11.57
CA SER A 405 22.55 -3.05 -10.20
C SER A 405 21.65 -3.97 -9.36
N GLN A 406 21.92 -4.06 -8.07
CA GLN A 406 21.06 -4.78 -7.12
C GLN A 406 20.11 -3.81 -6.41
N ASP A 407 19.01 -4.34 -5.89
CA ASP A 407 18.15 -3.56 -5.00
C ASP A 407 18.88 -3.22 -3.68
N ARG A 408 18.27 -2.37 -2.85
CA ARG A 408 18.82 -1.98 -1.54
C ARG A 408 19.03 -3.13 -0.54
N PHE A 409 18.56 -4.33 -0.88
CA PHE A 409 18.72 -5.56 -0.10
C PHE A 409 19.63 -6.58 -0.81
N ASN A 410 20.42 -6.14 -1.80
CA ASN A 410 21.35 -6.95 -2.59
C ASN A 410 20.67 -8.09 -3.38
N ARG A 411 19.42 -7.88 -3.82
CA ARG A 411 18.65 -8.84 -4.62
C ARG A 411 18.70 -8.47 -6.11
N LYS A 412 18.60 -9.48 -6.97
CA LYS A 412 18.50 -9.30 -8.43
C LYS A 412 17.16 -8.67 -8.80
N GLN A 413 17.20 -7.79 -9.80
CA GLN A 413 16.02 -7.12 -10.34
C GLN A 413 16.05 -7.05 -11.88
N ALA A 414 14.89 -6.86 -12.48
CA ALA A 414 14.73 -6.60 -13.91
C ALA A 414 14.90 -5.12 -14.24
N LEU A 415 15.18 -4.79 -15.50
CA LEU A 415 15.09 -3.42 -16.03
C LEU A 415 13.64 -2.98 -16.34
N ILE A 416 12.70 -3.93 -16.35
CA ILE A 416 11.29 -3.68 -16.66
C ILE A 416 10.40 -4.36 -15.62
N VAL A 417 9.24 -3.77 -15.35
CA VAL A 417 8.21 -4.44 -14.55
C VAL A 417 7.49 -5.48 -15.39
N LEU A 418 7.63 -6.75 -14.99
CA LEU A 418 6.91 -7.86 -15.59
C LEU A 418 5.39 -7.73 -15.33
N PRO A 419 4.53 -8.47 -16.04
CA PRO A 419 3.12 -8.55 -15.67
C PRO A 419 2.95 -8.93 -14.19
N TYR A 420 2.06 -8.25 -13.47
CA TYR A 420 1.91 -8.42 -12.01
C TYR A 420 1.47 -9.83 -11.58
N ASP A 421 0.86 -10.61 -12.48
CA ASP A 421 0.54 -12.02 -12.27
C ASP A 421 1.76 -12.96 -12.38
N GLU A 422 2.88 -12.47 -12.91
CA GLU A 422 4.16 -13.18 -13.04
C GLU A 422 5.16 -12.82 -11.92
N LEU A 423 4.86 -11.81 -11.10
CA LEU A 423 5.72 -11.33 -10.02
C LEU A 423 5.46 -12.04 -8.69
N PRO A 424 6.46 -12.11 -7.78
CA PRO A 424 6.22 -12.42 -6.38
C PRO A 424 5.17 -11.49 -5.78
N MET A 425 4.40 -11.97 -4.80
CA MET A 425 3.39 -11.11 -4.19
C MET A 425 3.99 -9.97 -3.37
N MET A 426 3.41 -8.77 -3.52
CA MET A 426 3.85 -7.53 -2.87
C MET A 426 2.68 -6.54 -2.77
N LYS A 427 2.77 -5.63 -1.80
CA LYS A 427 1.98 -4.38 -1.72
C LYS A 427 2.75 -3.26 -2.45
N TRP A 428 2.23 -2.04 -2.44
CA TRP A 428 2.83 -0.91 -3.17
C TRP A 428 4.15 -0.41 -2.60
N ASN A 429 4.49 -0.77 -1.36
CA ASN A 429 5.80 -0.54 -0.76
C ASN A 429 6.89 -1.55 -1.18
N GLY A 430 6.58 -2.51 -2.06
CA GLY A 430 7.52 -3.51 -2.55
C GLY A 430 8.24 -3.08 -3.84
N ASN A 431 9.38 -3.71 -4.12
CA ASN A 431 10.11 -3.52 -5.38
C ASN A 431 9.45 -4.33 -6.53
N PRO A 432 8.81 -3.68 -7.53
CA PRO A 432 8.15 -4.38 -8.64
C PRO A 432 9.11 -4.96 -9.69
N PHE A 433 10.40 -4.62 -9.61
CA PHE A 433 11.44 -5.17 -10.45
C PHE A 433 12.02 -6.47 -9.89
N ARG A 434 11.65 -6.86 -8.66
CA ARG A 434 12.13 -8.10 -8.02
C ARG A 434 11.71 -9.34 -8.80
N LEU A 435 12.68 -10.17 -9.17
CA LEU A 435 12.45 -11.36 -10.00
C LEU A 435 11.90 -12.56 -9.22
N ASP A 436 12.49 -12.83 -8.06
CA ASP A 436 12.26 -14.08 -7.31
C ASP A 436 11.72 -13.79 -5.92
N GLY A 437 10.81 -14.64 -5.42
CA GLY A 437 10.24 -14.46 -4.10
C GLY A 437 9.10 -15.41 -3.79
N GLY A 438 8.25 -14.99 -2.85
CA GLY A 438 7.21 -15.83 -2.26
C GLY A 438 7.73 -16.69 -1.11
N ASN A 439 6.80 -17.39 -0.45
CA ASN A 439 7.07 -18.23 0.72
C ASN A 439 6.49 -19.64 0.57
N GLY A 440 6.37 -20.11 -0.68
CA GLY A 440 5.81 -21.42 -1.00
C GLY A 440 4.29 -21.52 -0.81
N GLY A 441 3.58 -20.39 -0.76
CA GLY A 441 2.13 -20.35 -0.53
C GLY A 441 1.74 -20.37 0.95
N ARG A 442 2.63 -19.94 1.84
CA ARG A 442 2.42 -19.91 3.30
C ARG A 442 1.83 -18.59 3.81
N SER A 443 1.48 -17.68 2.92
CA SER A 443 0.73 -16.48 3.26
C SER A 443 -0.21 -16.08 2.14
N GLU A 444 -1.18 -15.25 2.49
CA GLU A 444 -2.09 -14.58 1.58
C GLU A 444 -2.07 -13.08 1.89
N ASP A 445 -2.11 -12.25 0.85
CA ASP A 445 -2.31 -10.80 1.00
C ASP A 445 -3.81 -10.45 0.95
N ASP A 446 -4.22 -9.45 1.73
CA ASP A 446 -5.62 -9.06 1.90
C ASP A 446 -6.27 -8.47 0.63
N GLY A 447 -5.47 -7.90 -0.28
CA GLY A 447 -5.95 -7.24 -1.50
C GLY A 447 -6.39 -5.78 -1.33
N ALA A 448 -6.23 -5.16 -0.16
CA ALA A 448 -6.52 -3.74 0.07
C ALA A 448 -5.68 -2.83 -0.85
N PHE A 449 -4.46 -3.26 -1.21
CA PHE A 449 -3.62 -2.58 -2.19
C PHE A 449 -4.28 -2.49 -3.58
N TYR A 450 -5.15 -3.44 -3.96
CA TYR A 450 -5.99 -3.32 -5.15
C TYR A 450 -7.18 -2.40 -4.91
N LEU A 451 -7.86 -2.55 -3.77
CA LEU A 451 -9.11 -1.85 -3.46
C LEU A 451 -8.94 -0.33 -3.43
N LEU A 452 -7.88 0.17 -2.80
CA LEU A 452 -7.64 1.60 -2.66
C LEU A 452 -7.57 2.32 -4.03
N PRO A 453 -6.64 1.97 -4.94
CA PRO A 453 -6.59 2.63 -6.25
C PRO A 453 -7.83 2.38 -7.09
N TYR A 454 -8.45 1.20 -7.03
CA TYR A 454 -9.69 0.94 -7.77
C TYR A 454 -10.80 1.91 -7.36
N TRP A 455 -11.10 2.01 -6.06
CA TRP A 455 -12.17 2.86 -5.56
C TRP A 455 -11.81 4.35 -5.64
N MET A 456 -10.54 4.73 -5.42
CA MET A 456 -10.05 6.09 -5.63
C MET A 456 -10.23 6.53 -7.10
N GLY A 457 -9.84 5.68 -8.06
CA GLY A 457 -9.99 5.96 -9.48
C GLY A 457 -11.45 6.12 -9.90
N ARG A 458 -12.36 5.33 -9.32
CA ARG A 458 -13.82 5.47 -9.52
C ARG A 458 -14.36 6.76 -8.91
N TYR A 459 -13.96 7.09 -7.68
CA TYR A 459 -14.40 8.29 -6.95
C TYR A 459 -14.00 9.58 -7.70
N HIS A 460 -12.75 9.67 -8.15
CA HIS A 460 -12.24 10.80 -8.93
C HIS A 460 -12.64 10.77 -10.41
N LYS A 461 -13.45 9.80 -10.84
CA LYS A 461 -13.89 9.62 -12.24
C LYS A 461 -12.73 9.45 -13.24
N LEU A 462 -11.59 8.93 -12.76
CA LEU A 462 -10.41 8.65 -13.57
C LEU A 462 -10.57 7.36 -14.37
N ILE A 463 -11.32 6.39 -13.84
CA ILE A 463 -11.69 5.14 -14.52
C ILE A 463 -13.20 4.89 -14.47
N GLY A 464 -13.69 4.14 -15.46
CA GLY A 464 -15.07 3.65 -15.51
C GLY A 464 -15.24 2.33 -14.77
N GLU A 465 -16.39 1.70 -14.97
CA GLU A 465 -16.69 0.35 -14.46
C GLU A 465 -15.87 -0.76 -15.13
#